data_AF-O58943-F1
#
_entry.id   AF-O58943-F1
#
_cell.length_a   1.000
_cell.length_b   1.000
_cell.length_c   1.000
_cell.angle_alpha   90.00
_cell.angle_beta   90.00
_cell.angle_gamma   90.00
#
_symmetry.space_group_name_H-M   'P 1'
#
loop_
_entity.id
_entity.type
_entity.pdbx_description
1 polymer ?
#
loop_
_entity_poly.entity_id
_entity_poly.type
_entity_poly.pdbx_seq_one_letter_code
_entity_poly.pdbx_strand_id
1 'polypeptide(L)'
;MDIREMLIEQYGYAPEGLILEVKGKKIYAYKPCDFPENGHNGIYIGAIEKDGIRLTIEGSFIIGPNAKRNVIEVDDERAKSWMRGEDIEVNEEGNRWVILKWRDFWLGGGKLVNGVVKNYIPKERRLNF
;
A
#
# COMPACT_ATOMS: atom_id res chain seq x y z
N MET A 1 -6.85 5.99 17.66
CA MET A 1 -5.68 6.15 16.78
C MET A 1 -6.20 6.68 15.46
N ASP A 2 -5.81 7.89 15.08
CA ASP A 2 -6.29 8.51 13.84
C ASP A 2 -5.54 7.89 12.65
N ILE A 3 -6.29 7.33 11.71
CA ILE A 3 -5.72 6.68 10.53
C ILE A 3 -5.01 7.68 9.61
N ARG A 4 -5.43 8.95 9.60
CA ARG A 4 -4.78 10.01 8.82
C ARG A 4 -3.41 10.32 9.38
N GLU A 5 -3.30 10.46 10.69
CA GLU A 5 -2.01 10.67 11.37
C GLU A 5 -1.04 9.53 11.08
N MET A 6 -1.49 8.27 11.19
CA MET A 6 -0.65 7.12 10.85
C MET A 6 -0.16 7.13 9.40
N LEU A 7 -1.03 7.46 8.44
CA LEU A 7 -0.64 7.56 7.02
C LEU A 7 0.36 8.70 6.80
N ILE A 8 0.17 9.84 7.45
CA ILE A 8 1.10 10.98 7.39
C ILE A 8 2.44 10.58 8.03
N GLU A 9 2.45 9.99 9.22
CA GLU A 9 3.66 9.53 9.90
C GLU A 9 4.43 8.50 9.07
N GLN A 10 3.73 7.56 8.43
CA GLN A 10 4.38 6.48 7.72
C GLN A 10 4.76 6.84 6.28
N TYR A 11 3.89 7.53 5.53
CA TYR A 11 4.10 7.80 4.10
C TYR A 11 4.27 9.28 3.78
N GLY A 12 4.09 10.17 4.77
CA GLY A 12 4.17 11.62 4.58
C GLY A 12 2.93 12.22 3.93
N TYR A 13 1.85 11.46 3.79
CA TYR A 13 0.63 11.91 3.11
C TYR A 13 -0.60 11.12 3.56
N ALA A 14 -1.73 11.81 3.68
CA ALA A 14 -3.07 11.23 3.76
C ALA A 14 -4.02 11.99 2.81
N PRO A 15 -4.97 11.32 2.15
CA PRO A 15 -5.83 11.95 1.16
C PRO A 15 -6.85 12.90 1.80
N GLU A 16 -6.90 14.16 1.37
CA GLU A 16 -7.79 15.19 1.96
C GLU A 16 -9.24 15.14 1.46
N GLY A 17 -9.50 14.52 0.31
CA GLY A 17 -10.85 14.42 -0.30
C GLY A 17 -11.60 13.10 -0.07
N LEU A 18 -11.05 12.20 0.76
CA LEU A 18 -11.63 10.87 1.01
C LEU A 18 -11.95 10.68 2.49
N ILE A 19 -13.09 10.04 2.75
CA ILE A 19 -13.41 9.48 4.05
C ILE A 19 -12.65 8.16 4.19
N LEU A 20 -11.96 7.99 5.31
CA LEU A 20 -11.25 6.77 5.66
C LEU A 20 -12.02 6.06 6.78
N GLU A 21 -12.52 4.87 6.49
CA GLU A 21 -13.29 4.06 7.43
C GLU A 21 -12.53 2.79 7.79
N VAL A 22 -12.43 2.50 9.08
CA VAL A 22 -11.77 1.30 9.59
C VAL A 22 -12.82 0.26 9.99
N LYS A 23 -12.75 -0.94 9.40
CA LYS A 23 -13.58 -2.10 9.76
C LYS A 23 -12.69 -3.24 10.22
N GLY A 24 -12.63 -3.47 11.53
CA GLY A 24 -11.66 -4.38 12.13
C GLY A 24 -10.24 -3.86 11.89
N LYS A 25 -9.44 -4.60 11.11
CA LYS A 25 -8.10 -4.15 10.68
C LYS A 25 -8.08 -3.52 9.29
N LYS A 26 -9.17 -3.57 8.53
CA LYS A 26 -9.20 -3.12 7.14
C LYS A 26 -9.54 -1.63 7.06
N ILE A 27 -8.88 -0.92 6.17
CA ILE A 27 -9.08 0.50 5.91
C ILE A 27 -9.73 0.63 4.53
N TYR A 28 -10.87 1.31 4.48
CA TYR A 28 -11.60 1.62 3.26
C TYR A 28 -11.57 3.12 3.01
N ALA A 29 -11.38 3.52 1.75
CA ALA A 29 -11.47 4.90 1.33
C ALA A 29 -12.68 5.09 0.40
N TYR A 30 -13.49 6.12 0.66
CA TYR A 30 -14.59 6.48 -0.22
C TYR A 30 -14.84 7.98 -0.22
N LYS A 31 -15.57 8.42 -1.24
CA LYS A 31 -16.20 9.74 -1.26
C LYS A 31 -17.70 9.55 -1.01
N PRO A 32 -18.34 10.35 -0.14
CA PRO A 32 -19.77 10.27 0.03
C PRO A 32 -20.47 10.62 -1.28
N CYS A 33 -21.55 9.91 -1.58
CA CYS A 33 -22.45 10.21 -2.69
C CYS A 33 -23.88 9.91 -2.26
N ASP A 34 -24.82 10.72 -2.75
CA ASP A 34 -26.25 10.51 -2.52
C ASP A 34 -26.77 9.47 -3.52
N PHE A 35 -26.39 8.21 -3.30
CA PHE A 35 -26.82 7.06 -4.07
C PHE A 35 -27.74 6.19 -3.21
N PRO A 36 -29.02 6.01 -3.56
CA PRO A 36 -30.04 5.37 -2.70
C PRO A 36 -29.88 3.84 -2.52
N GLU A 37 -28.85 3.23 -3.05
CA GLU A 37 -28.61 1.79 -3.04
C GLU A 37 -27.70 1.35 -1.89
N ASN A 38 -28.02 0.19 -1.30
CA ASN A 38 -27.22 -0.41 -0.24
C ASN A 38 -26.08 -1.26 -0.82
N GLY A 39 -24.86 -1.11 -0.31
CA GLY A 39 -23.71 -1.88 -0.77
C GLY A 39 -22.44 -1.69 0.07
N HIS A 40 -21.36 -2.34 -0.37
CA HIS A 40 -20.03 -2.10 0.19
C HIS A 40 -19.53 -0.73 -0.27
N ASN A 41 -19.41 0.20 0.68
CA ASN A 41 -18.88 1.52 0.40
C ASN A 41 -17.35 1.50 0.42
N GLY A 42 -16.77 2.00 -0.66
CA GLY A 42 -15.35 2.32 -0.75
C GLY A 42 -14.43 1.21 -1.22
N ILE A 43 -13.18 1.63 -1.41
CA ILE A 43 -12.09 0.81 -1.90
C ILE A 43 -11.25 0.38 -0.71
N TYR A 44 -10.93 -0.91 -0.61
CA TYR A 44 -10.01 -1.42 0.39
C TYR A 44 -8.57 -0.96 0.09
N ILE A 45 -8.05 -0.01 0.88
CA ILE A 45 -6.75 0.63 0.62
C ILE A 45 -5.60 -0.01 1.41
N GLY A 46 -5.89 -0.79 2.45
CA GLY A 46 -4.84 -1.34 3.28
C GLY A 46 -5.34 -1.88 4.61
N ALA A 47 -4.43 -2.48 5.37
CA ALA A 47 -4.72 -3.01 6.70
C ALA A 47 -3.81 -2.39 7.76
N ILE A 48 -4.36 -2.24 8.96
CA ILE A 48 -3.62 -1.94 10.18
C ILE A 48 -2.95 -3.23 10.64
N GLU A 49 -1.63 -3.22 10.59
CA GLU A 49 -0.75 -4.27 11.09
C GLU A 49 -0.23 -3.87 12.47
N LYS A 50 0.48 -4.77 13.16
CA LYS A 50 0.96 -4.53 14.54
C LYS A 50 1.89 -3.31 14.67
N ASP A 51 2.56 -2.94 13.59
CA ASP A 51 3.62 -1.92 13.56
C ASP A 51 3.48 -0.94 12.38
N GLY A 52 2.25 -0.74 11.90
CA GLY A 52 1.96 0.27 10.89
C GLY A 52 0.85 -0.12 9.93
N ILE A 53 0.80 0.56 8.78
CA ILE A 53 -0.21 0.34 7.74
C ILE A 53 0.41 -0.37 6.55
N ARG A 54 -0.13 -1.53 6.18
CA ARG A 54 0.19 -2.17 4.91
C ARG A 54 -0.80 -1.74 3.84
N LEU A 55 -0.33 -1.08 2.78
CA LEU A 55 -1.18 -0.68 1.66
C LEU A 55 -1.44 -1.83 0.68
N THR A 56 -2.63 -1.86 0.09
CA THR A 56 -2.93 -2.67 -1.10
C THR A 56 -2.33 -2.03 -2.35
N ILE A 57 -2.47 -2.70 -3.50
CA ILE A 57 -2.15 -2.08 -4.80
C ILE A 57 -3.00 -0.82 -4.98
N GLU A 58 -4.32 -0.90 -4.78
CA GLU A 58 -5.24 0.24 -4.91
C GLU A 58 -4.88 1.37 -3.94
N GLY A 59 -4.56 1.04 -2.68
CA GLY A 59 -4.10 2.02 -1.71
C GLY A 59 -2.78 2.68 -2.11
N SER A 60 -1.85 1.92 -2.71
CA SER A 60 -0.61 2.49 -3.23
C SER A 60 -0.84 3.44 -4.40
N PHE A 61 -1.84 3.22 -5.25
CA PHE A 61 -2.22 4.17 -6.29
C PHE A 61 -2.85 5.46 -5.72
N ILE A 62 -3.53 5.39 -4.59
CA ILE A 62 -4.14 6.56 -3.93
C ILE A 62 -3.09 7.36 -3.14
N ILE A 63 -2.21 6.68 -2.41
CA ILE A 63 -1.24 7.30 -1.49
C ILE A 63 0.09 7.61 -2.18
N GLY A 64 0.60 6.68 -2.99
CA GLY A 64 1.91 6.71 -3.62
C GLY A 64 2.23 8.02 -4.35
N PRO A 65 1.34 8.55 -5.22
CA PRO A 65 1.62 9.77 -5.99
C PRO A 65 2.02 10.99 -5.14
N ASN A 66 1.55 11.05 -3.89
CA ASN A 66 1.86 12.15 -2.97
C ASN A 66 2.71 11.72 -1.78
N ALA A 67 3.08 10.44 -1.67
CA ALA A 67 3.94 9.94 -0.61
C ALA A 67 5.30 10.66 -0.62
N LYS A 68 5.78 11.05 0.56
CA LYS A 68 7.04 11.77 0.75
C LYS A 68 8.15 10.90 1.34
N ARG A 69 7.80 9.70 1.80
CA ARG A 69 8.71 8.75 2.42
C ARG A 69 8.21 7.32 2.26
N ASN A 70 9.09 6.37 2.52
CA ASN A 70 8.80 4.93 2.48
C ASN A 70 8.28 4.46 1.11
N VAL A 71 8.85 5.03 0.04
CA VAL A 71 8.69 4.55 -1.34
C VAL A 71 10.03 3.99 -1.77
N ILE A 72 10.04 2.76 -2.29
CA ILE A 72 11.22 2.13 -2.89
C ILE A 72 10.97 1.97 -4.39
N GLU A 73 11.84 2.58 -5.19
CA GLU A 73 11.83 2.40 -6.65
C GLU A 73 12.59 1.12 -7.02
N VAL A 74 12.01 0.35 -7.94
CA VAL A 74 12.58 -0.93 -8.37
C VAL A 74 12.79 -0.96 -9.89
N ASP A 75 13.78 -1.72 -10.33
CA ASP A 75 14.03 -2.01 -11.74
C ASP A 75 13.06 -3.07 -12.30
N ASP A 76 13.20 -3.37 -13.59
CA ASP A 76 12.34 -4.31 -14.31
C ASP A 76 12.42 -5.74 -13.73
N GLU A 77 13.59 -6.20 -13.29
CA GLU A 77 13.76 -7.56 -12.78
C GLU A 77 13.12 -7.70 -11.40
N ARG A 78 13.36 -6.74 -10.50
CA ARG A 78 12.72 -6.68 -9.19
C ARG A 78 11.21 -6.50 -9.29
N ALA A 79 10.73 -5.70 -10.24
CA ALA A 79 9.29 -5.55 -10.49
C ALA A 79 8.65 -6.88 -10.92
N LYS A 80 9.31 -7.65 -11.82
CA LYS A 80 8.84 -8.98 -12.23
C LYS A 80 8.79 -9.94 -11.04
N SER A 81 9.87 -10.05 -10.27
CA SER A 81 9.94 -10.89 -9.07
C SER A 81 8.85 -10.52 -8.06
N TRP A 82 8.69 -9.23 -7.78
CA TRP A 82 7.63 -8.74 -6.89
C TRP A 82 6.24 -9.16 -7.37
N MET A 83 5.95 -8.98 -8.67
CA MET A 83 4.66 -9.34 -9.25
C MET A 83 4.43 -10.86 -9.36
N ARG A 84 5.49 -11.68 -9.30
CA ARG A 84 5.38 -13.15 -9.13
C ARG A 84 5.12 -13.58 -7.68
N GLY A 85 5.17 -12.65 -6.74
CA GLY A 85 4.98 -12.93 -5.32
C GLY A 85 6.27 -13.27 -4.59
N GLU A 86 7.43 -12.95 -5.16
CA GLU A 86 8.76 -13.16 -4.56
C GLU A 86 9.14 -11.97 -3.67
N ASP A 87 9.89 -12.26 -2.60
CA ASP A 87 10.60 -11.23 -1.83
C ASP A 87 11.70 -10.62 -2.70
N ILE A 88 12.02 -9.33 -2.49
CA ILE A 88 13.07 -8.65 -3.25
C ILE A 88 14.15 -8.06 -2.34
N GLU A 89 15.41 -8.18 -2.75
CA GLU A 89 16.54 -7.54 -2.10
C GLU A 89 16.69 -6.09 -2.60
N VAL A 90 16.92 -5.17 -1.66
CA VAL A 90 17.05 -3.74 -1.91
C VAL A 90 18.28 -3.19 -1.18
N ASN A 91 18.88 -2.15 -1.72
CA ASN A 91 20.05 -1.49 -1.12
C ASN A 91 19.64 -0.50 0.00
N GLU A 92 18.70 -0.91 0.84
CA GLU A 92 18.15 -0.11 1.93
C GLU A 92 17.93 -0.98 3.16
N GLU A 93 18.44 -0.53 4.30
CA GLU A 93 18.22 -1.21 5.58
C GLU A 93 16.98 -0.68 6.30
N GLY A 94 16.39 -1.52 7.15
CA GLY A 94 15.32 -1.08 8.06
C GLY A 94 14.31 -2.16 8.42
N ASN A 95 13.31 -1.73 9.20
CA ASN A 95 12.14 -2.54 9.59
C ASN A 95 10.90 -1.65 9.51
N ARG A 96 10.31 -1.52 8.32
CA ARG A 96 9.20 -0.58 8.06
C ARG A 96 8.34 -1.01 6.88
N TRP A 97 7.09 -0.54 6.88
CA TRP A 97 6.18 -0.68 5.74
C TRP A 97 6.56 0.30 4.63
N VAL A 98 6.57 -0.18 3.39
CA VAL A 98 6.97 0.58 2.21
C VAL A 98 5.99 0.39 1.07
N ILE A 99 5.98 1.34 0.14
CA ILE A 99 5.32 1.25 -1.17
C ILE A 99 6.38 0.90 -2.20
N LEU A 100 6.10 -0.05 -3.09
CA LEU A 100 6.95 -0.29 -4.25
C LEU A 100 6.46 0.47 -5.47
N LYS A 101 7.40 1.11 -6.17
CA LYS A 101 7.15 1.85 -7.40
C LYS A 101 8.04 1.32 -8.52
N TRP A 102 7.44 1.06 -9.68
CA TRP A 102 8.17 0.73 -10.90
C TRP A 102 7.73 1.67 -12.01
N ARG A 103 8.64 2.55 -12.45
CA ARG A 103 8.32 3.63 -13.40
C ARG A 103 7.10 4.41 -12.90
N ASP A 104 6.02 4.48 -13.67
CA ASP A 104 4.79 5.19 -13.28
C ASP A 104 3.77 4.30 -12.53
N PHE A 105 4.13 3.05 -12.22
CA PHE A 105 3.23 2.08 -11.59
C PHE A 105 3.48 1.92 -10.10
N TRP A 106 2.39 1.86 -9.33
CA TRP A 106 2.38 1.59 -7.91
C TRP A 106 2.04 0.11 -7.66
N LEU A 107 3.02 -0.65 -7.16
CA LEU A 107 2.96 -2.11 -7.09
C LEU A 107 2.40 -2.64 -5.76
N GLY A 108 1.82 -1.78 -4.93
CA GLY A 108 1.33 -2.13 -3.60
C GLY A 108 2.35 -1.95 -2.48
N GLY A 109 1.94 -2.39 -1.28
CA GLY A 109 2.76 -2.31 -0.08
C GLY A 109 3.55 -3.58 0.20
N GLY A 110 4.73 -3.42 0.79
CA GLY A 110 5.60 -4.47 1.29
C GLY A 110 6.18 -4.13 2.66
N LYS A 111 6.88 -5.07 3.28
CA LYS A 111 7.61 -4.80 4.53
C LYS A 111 9.10 -4.97 4.33
N LEU A 112 9.85 -3.88 4.42
CA LEU A 112 11.30 -3.93 4.43
C LEU A 112 11.78 -4.46 5.79
N VAL A 113 12.59 -5.52 5.77
CA VAL A 113 13.26 -6.11 6.92
C VAL A 113 14.69 -6.50 6.49
N ASN A 114 15.69 -5.81 7.04
CA ASN A 114 17.12 -6.10 6.85
C ASN A 114 17.53 -6.28 5.37
N GLY A 115 17.30 -5.26 4.54
CA GLY A 115 17.63 -5.31 3.11
C GLY A 115 16.64 -6.09 2.23
N VAL A 116 15.60 -6.72 2.80
CA VAL A 116 14.63 -7.52 2.04
C VAL A 116 13.22 -6.97 2.20
N VAL A 117 12.55 -6.65 1.09
CA VAL A 117 11.13 -6.32 1.08
C VAL A 117 10.31 -7.60 0.96
N LYS A 118 9.58 -7.92 2.02
CA LYS A 118 8.66 -9.06 2.10
C LYS A 118 7.43 -8.85 1.23
N ASN A 119 7.08 -9.87 0.47
CA ASN A 119 6.00 -9.82 -0.52
C ASN A 119 4.61 -9.92 0.11
N TYR A 120 3.71 -9.04 -0.33
CA TYR A 120 2.30 -9.04 0.07
C TYR A 120 1.32 -8.97 -1.11
N ILE A 121 1.78 -9.29 -2.32
CA ILE A 121 0.90 -9.43 -3.48
C ILE A 121 -0.03 -10.64 -3.25
N PRO A 122 -1.36 -10.44 -3.31
CA PRO A 122 -2.34 -11.52 -3.18
C PRO A 122 -2.07 -12.62 -4.21
N LYS A 123 -2.25 -13.88 -3.83
CA LYS A 123 -1.91 -15.05 -4.69
C LYS A 123 -2.62 -14.99 -6.04
N GLU A 124 -3.87 -14.58 -6.01
CA GLU A 124 -4.76 -14.40 -7.16
C GLU A 124 -4.34 -13.27 -8.12
N ARG A 125 -3.42 -12.38 -7.69
CA ARG A 125 -2.88 -11.28 -8.49
C ARG A 125 -1.43 -11.50 -8.94
N ARG A 126 -0.84 -12.65 -8.59
CA ARG A 126 0.51 -12.98 -9.01
C ARG A 126 0.54 -13.32 -10.48
N LEU A 127 1.57 -12.85 -11.17
CA LEU A 127 1.78 -13.15 -12.57
C LEU A 127 2.49 -14.50 -12.69
N ASN A 128 1.92 -15.40 -13.49
CA ASN A 128 2.58 -16.62 -13.94
C ASN A 128 2.97 -16.39 -15.39
N PHE A 129 4.28 -16.49 -15.68
CA PHE A 129 4.82 -16.40 -17.03
C PHE A 129 5.40 -17.75 -17.43
#